data_AF-A0A367MH92-F1
#
_entry.id   AF-A0A367MH92-F1
#
_cell.length_a   1.000
_cell.length_b   1.000
_cell.length_c   1.000
_cell.angle_alpha   90.00
_cell.angle_beta   90.00
_cell.angle_gamma   90.00
#
_symmetry.space_group_name_H-M   'P 1'
#
loop_
_entity.id
_entity.type
_entity.pdbx_description
1 polymer ?
#
loop_
_entity_poly.entity_id
_entity_poly.type
_entity_poly.pdbx_seq_one_letter_code
_entity_poly.pdbx_strand_id
1 'polypeptide(L)'
;MQDELFKTRYSKYGYGIDVRRTYKDLPCQPFWTWVTGKSLNDRPPRRPKDTLLKPWQLYLHISWGYAVFFLAVIYGQQLLASQQPLWLKCLLGALIMCLVVNRQRGFLHTFHYTTHGASLENKALARFTCKWILSIPILHTPRDEYVKLHVNEHHSVRTFNTEHDVDLVFMKQHGFYKGMSESAFWTRLVLAPFHPARILEHLKFRFDVSFVSAPRHERVSRALYWAALLGLVYASGYLEAFALFYLFPIFILTQYSSWIQHVSEHLWFARNEHGLPRFLHYGSLSWGRFLGRPYPADKQGLAFALQRPVLAVSDLAILAQRAYREQGAERVAAAIDARMDEVYWGCYQLQQGEMRLAGSEAVLPPERVAVPWDAAAADWFGAGTGWGYVERMPQRPAALDASLLPHAEDLLSLAGFAWARGEGVEAEQALPVYLRDNVATPKKTP
;
A
#
# COMPACT_ATOMS: atom_id res chain seq x y z
N MET A 1 25.91 -19.27 10.85
CA MET A 1 24.67 -19.85 10.30
C MET A 1 23.71 -18.78 9.75
N GLN A 2 24.26 -17.71 9.14
CA GLN A 2 23.53 -16.53 8.65
C GLN A 2 23.67 -16.37 7.13
N ASP A 3 24.33 -17.33 6.47
CA ASP A 3 24.88 -17.20 5.12
C ASP A 3 24.15 -18.04 4.05
N GLU A 4 23.13 -18.81 4.45
CA GLU A 4 22.36 -19.70 3.55
C GLU A 4 20.93 -19.23 3.24
N LEU A 5 20.31 -18.41 4.08
CA LEU A 5 18.91 -18.02 3.90
C LEU A 5 18.68 -16.98 2.78
N PHE A 6 19.75 -16.40 2.22
CA PHE A 6 19.66 -15.34 1.21
C PHE A 6 20.57 -15.54 0.00
N LYS A 7 21.07 -16.75 -0.29
CA LYS A 7 21.86 -17.03 -1.51
C LYS A 7 21.06 -17.83 -2.52
N THR A 8 20.12 -17.18 -3.20
CA THR A 8 19.77 -17.60 -4.56
C THR A 8 20.59 -16.75 -5.53
N ARG A 9 20.94 -17.24 -6.73
CA ARG A 9 21.63 -16.40 -7.74
C ARG A 9 20.87 -15.09 -8.04
N TYR A 10 19.55 -15.08 -7.80
CA TYR A 10 18.67 -13.92 -7.95
C TYR A 10 18.86 -12.83 -6.88
N SER A 11 19.18 -13.17 -5.63
CA SER A 11 19.44 -12.19 -4.57
C SER A 11 20.80 -11.48 -4.70
N LYS A 12 21.72 -12.01 -5.52
CA LYS A 12 22.98 -11.33 -5.87
C LYS A 12 22.78 -10.04 -6.69
N TYR A 13 21.60 -9.87 -7.31
CA TYR A 13 21.28 -8.73 -8.18
C TYR A 13 20.02 -7.94 -7.75
N GLY A 14 19.21 -8.49 -6.85
CA GLY A 14 17.95 -7.89 -6.42
C GLY A 14 18.02 -7.35 -5.00
N TYR A 15 18.32 -6.05 -4.86
CA TYR A 15 17.82 -5.06 -3.87
C TYR A 15 18.56 -3.71 -3.99
N GLY A 16 19.59 -3.61 -4.85
CA GLY A 16 20.38 -2.38 -5.03
C GLY A 16 20.12 -1.56 -6.30
N ILE A 17 19.25 -2.02 -7.21
CA ILE A 17 18.97 -1.28 -8.45
C ILE A 17 17.66 -0.52 -8.26
N ASP A 18 17.74 0.80 -8.15
CA ASP A 18 16.58 1.64 -8.44
C ASP A 18 16.27 1.49 -9.92
N VAL A 19 15.40 0.54 -10.24
CA VAL A 19 14.93 0.25 -11.59
C VAL A 19 14.36 1.52 -12.26
N ARG A 20 14.00 2.56 -11.49
CA ARG A 20 13.57 3.85 -12.05
C ARG A 20 14.74 4.64 -12.63
N ARG A 21 15.91 4.61 -12.00
CA ARG A 21 17.14 5.25 -12.52
C ARG A 21 17.60 4.63 -13.83
N THR A 22 17.36 3.34 -14.06
CA THR A 22 17.72 2.70 -15.34
C THR A 22 16.89 3.23 -16.51
N TYR A 23 15.81 3.97 -16.27
CA TYR A 23 15.03 4.62 -17.33
C TYR A 23 15.54 6.01 -17.68
N LYS A 24 16.41 6.63 -16.88
CA LYS A 24 16.76 8.06 -16.99
C LYS A 24 17.17 8.50 -18.40
N ASP A 25 17.94 7.65 -19.07
CA ASP A 25 18.53 7.96 -20.37
C ASP A 25 17.65 7.50 -21.55
N LEU A 26 16.48 6.90 -21.29
CA LEU A 26 15.56 6.50 -22.34
C LEU A 26 14.81 7.72 -22.91
N PRO A 27 14.60 7.81 -24.23
CA PRO A 27 13.81 8.88 -24.83
C PRO A 27 12.33 8.73 -24.48
N CYS A 28 11.56 9.82 -24.52
CA CYS A 28 10.11 9.81 -24.28
C CYS A 28 9.70 9.22 -22.90
N GLN A 29 10.23 9.78 -21.81
CA GLN A 29 9.90 9.37 -20.44
C GLN A 29 8.42 9.12 -20.13
N PRO A 30 7.44 9.90 -20.65
CA PRO A 30 6.03 9.60 -20.47
C PRO A 30 5.60 8.23 -21.01
N PHE A 31 6.20 7.76 -22.10
CA PHE A 31 5.94 6.43 -22.67
C PHE A 31 6.43 5.34 -21.72
N TRP A 32 7.66 5.41 -21.22
CA TRP A 32 8.19 4.41 -20.28
C TRP A 32 7.46 4.43 -18.94
N THR A 33 7.07 5.61 -18.47
CA THR A 33 6.20 5.75 -17.29
C THR A 33 4.86 5.05 -17.51
N TRP A 34 4.27 5.19 -18.70
CA TRP A 34 3.02 4.54 -19.06
C TRP A 34 3.14 3.02 -19.22
N VAL A 35 4.22 2.53 -19.85
CA VAL A 35 4.50 1.09 -20.04
C VAL A 35 4.81 0.40 -18.71
N THR A 36 5.67 1.01 -17.89
CA THR A 36 6.21 0.38 -16.67
C THR A 36 5.43 0.73 -15.41
N GLY A 37 4.58 1.77 -15.47
CA GLY A 37 3.95 2.37 -14.30
C GLY A 37 4.91 3.12 -13.37
N LYS A 38 6.17 3.32 -13.77
CA LYS A 38 7.21 3.95 -12.94
C LYS A 38 7.72 5.23 -13.59
N SER A 39 7.49 6.39 -12.96
CA SER A 39 8.11 7.66 -13.38
C SER A 39 9.51 7.81 -12.81
N LEU A 40 10.32 8.67 -13.44
CA LEU A 40 11.51 9.21 -12.80
C LEU A 40 11.08 10.04 -11.57
N ASN A 41 11.67 9.76 -10.40
CA ASN A 41 11.30 10.36 -9.10
C ASN A 41 11.94 11.76 -8.92
N ASP A 42 11.87 12.60 -9.95
CA ASP A 42 12.59 13.89 -9.98
C ASP A 42 11.85 14.97 -9.17
N ARG A 43 10.67 14.65 -8.65
CA ARG A 43 9.78 15.55 -7.93
C ARG A 43 9.36 14.92 -6.60
N PRO A 44 9.14 15.73 -5.54
CA PRO A 44 8.72 15.24 -4.24
C PRO A 44 7.40 14.44 -4.33
N PRO A 45 7.19 13.44 -3.46
CA PRO A 45 5.98 12.64 -3.46
C PRO A 45 4.74 13.52 -3.30
N ARG A 46 3.78 13.34 -4.20
CA ARG A 46 2.47 13.99 -4.10
C ARG A 46 1.65 13.33 -2.99
N ARG A 47 0.87 14.10 -2.23
CA ARG A 47 -0.06 13.52 -1.25
C ARG A 47 -1.11 12.69 -1.99
N PRO A 48 -1.70 11.65 -1.38
CA PRO A 48 -2.69 10.79 -2.05
C PRO A 48 -3.82 11.56 -2.74
N LYS A 49 -4.34 12.61 -2.11
CA LYS A 49 -5.38 13.49 -2.69
C LYS A 49 -4.92 14.23 -3.95
N ASP A 50 -3.64 14.58 -4.04
CA ASP A 50 -3.05 15.31 -5.17
C ASP A 50 -2.76 14.37 -6.36
N THR A 51 -3.03 13.06 -6.20
CA THR A 51 -2.88 12.03 -7.26
C THR A 51 -4.22 11.55 -7.83
N LEU A 52 -5.34 12.01 -7.29
CA LEU A 52 -6.66 11.62 -7.79
C LEU A 52 -6.88 12.19 -9.18
N LEU A 53 -7.54 11.42 -10.04
CA LEU A 53 -7.94 11.88 -11.36
C LEU A 53 -9.14 12.81 -11.26
N LYS A 54 -9.19 13.80 -12.14
CA LYS A 54 -10.44 14.50 -12.45
C LYS A 54 -11.38 13.54 -13.18
N PRO A 55 -12.71 13.64 -13.04
CA PRO A 55 -13.66 12.76 -13.71
C PRO A 55 -13.42 12.63 -15.22
N TRP A 56 -13.17 13.74 -15.91
CA TRP A 56 -12.91 13.72 -17.36
C TRP A 56 -11.64 12.93 -17.73
N GLN A 57 -10.60 12.92 -16.88
CA GLN A 57 -9.37 12.16 -17.13
C GLN A 57 -9.64 10.66 -17.04
N LEU A 58 -10.41 10.25 -16.03
CA LEU A 58 -10.83 8.85 -15.89
C LEU A 58 -11.69 8.42 -17.08
N TYR A 59 -12.68 9.22 -17.47
CA TYR A 59 -13.55 8.87 -18.59
C TYR A 59 -12.81 8.89 -19.93
N LEU A 60 -11.87 9.80 -20.14
CA LEU A 60 -11.01 9.76 -21.33
C LEU A 60 -10.20 8.47 -21.39
N HIS A 61 -9.62 8.04 -20.26
CA HIS A 61 -8.90 6.77 -20.16
C HIS A 61 -9.80 5.56 -20.46
N ILE A 62 -11.00 5.54 -19.88
CA ILE A 62 -11.98 4.47 -20.09
C ILE A 62 -12.44 4.43 -21.55
N SER A 63 -12.84 5.57 -22.11
CA SER A 63 -13.25 5.68 -23.51
C SER A 63 -12.16 5.25 -24.48
N TRP A 64 -10.89 5.60 -24.20
CA TRP A 64 -9.75 5.13 -25.00
C TRP A 64 -9.63 3.60 -24.99
N GLY A 65 -9.77 2.96 -23.82
CA GLY A 65 -9.70 1.49 -23.76
C GLY A 65 -10.83 0.81 -24.55
N TYR A 66 -12.06 1.34 -24.47
CA TYR A 66 -13.19 0.81 -25.26
C TYR A 66 -13.06 1.11 -26.75
N ALA A 67 -12.50 2.26 -27.13
CA ALA A 67 -12.18 2.57 -28.52
C ALA A 67 -11.19 1.55 -29.10
N VAL A 68 -10.15 1.17 -28.35
CA VAL A 68 -9.20 0.12 -28.77
C VAL A 68 -9.91 -1.23 -28.95
N PHE A 69 -10.83 -1.62 -28.06
CA PHE A 69 -11.60 -2.85 -28.24
C PHE A 69 -12.45 -2.82 -29.51
N PHE A 70 -13.16 -1.73 -29.76
CA PHE A 70 -13.97 -1.55 -30.95
C PHE A 70 -13.12 -1.59 -32.23
N LEU A 71 -12.02 -0.83 -32.26
CA LEU A 71 -11.08 -0.80 -33.38
C LEU A 71 -10.40 -2.16 -33.60
N ALA A 72 -10.10 -2.91 -32.53
CA ALA A 72 -9.53 -4.25 -32.65
C ALA A 72 -10.46 -5.21 -33.42
N VAL A 73 -11.78 -5.12 -33.21
CA VAL A 73 -12.75 -5.93 -33.96
C VAL A 73 -12.86 -5.46 -35.42
N ILE A 74 -12.91 -4.14 -35.66
CA ILE A 74 -12.97 -3.60 -37.04
C ILE A 74 -11.73 -3.97 -37.84
N TYR A 75 -10.54 -3.66 -37.32
CA TYR A 75 -9.28 -3.98 -38.01
C TYR A 75 -9.03 -5.48 -38.06
N GLY A 76 -9.44 -6.21 -37.03
CA GLY A 76 -9.44 -7.67 -37.02
C GLY A 76 -10.25 -8.26 -38.17
N GLN A 77 -11.46 -7.74 -38.41
CA GLN A 77 -12.30 -8.16 -39.54
C GLN A 77 -11.62 -7.87 -40.89
N GLN A 78 -11.06 -6.67 -41.06
CA GLN A 78 -10.33 -6.31 -42.27
C GLN A 78 -9.12 -7.23 -42.49
N LEU A 79 -8.40 -7.55 -41.42
CA LEU A 79 -7.24 -8.45 -41.47
C LEU A 79 -7.63 -9.86 -41.89
N LEU A 80 -8.72 -10.40 -41.33
CA LEU A 80 -9.25 -11.72 -41.70
C LEU A 80 -9.64 -11.75 -43.18
N ALA A 81 -10.37 -10.73 -43.65
CA ALA A 81 -10.82 -10.61 -45.04
C ALA A 81 -9.71 -10.28 -46.06
N SER A 82 -8.54 -9.79 -45.61
CA SER A 82 -7.45 -9.40 -46.51
C SER A 82 -6.83 -10.59 -47.26
N GLN A 83 -6.16 -10.34 -48.39
CA GLN A 83 -5.39 -11.36 -49.13
C GLN A 83 -3.93 -11.50 -48.64
N GLN A 84 -3.60 -10.97 -47.46
CA GLN A 84 -2.26 -11.04 -46.92
C GLN A 84 -1.86 -12.50 -46.58
N PRO A 85 -0.57 -12.85 -46.65
CA PRO A 85 -0.11 -14.18 -46.29
C PRO A 85 -0.39 -14.49 -44.81
N LEU A 86 -0.63 -15.77 -44.51
CA LEU A 86 -1.07 -16.22 -43.17
C LEU A 86 -0.12 -15.75 -42.06
N TRP A 87 1.19 -15.83 -42.25
CA TRP A 87 2.17 -15.41 -41.24
C TRP A 87 2.02 -13.93 -40.85
N LEU A 88 1.71 -13.06 -41.82
CA LEU A 88 1.52 -11.63 -41.58
C LEU A 88 0.19 -11.37 -40.87
N LYS A 89 -0.87 -12.10 -41.24
CA LYS A 89 -2.13 -12.08 -40.50
C LYS A 89 -1.95 -12.52 -39.04
N CYS A 90 -1.18 -13.58 -38.79
CA CYS A 90 -0.87 -14.03 -37.45
C CYS A 90 -0.08 -12.98 -36.66
N LEU A 91 0.94 -12.36 -37.26
CA LEU A 91 1.75 -11.32 -36.61
C LEU A 91 0.91 -10.08 -36.25
N LEU A 92 0.17 -9.53 -37.21
CA LEU A 92 -0.68 -8.36 -36.98
C LEU A 92 -1.82 -8.69 -36.01
N GLY A 93 -2.40 -9.88 -36.11
CA GLY A 93 -3.43 -10.35 -35.20
C GLY A 93 -2.92 -10.46 -33.76
N ALA A 94 -1.71 -10.98 -33.56
CA ALA A 94 -1.08 -11.04 -32.24
C ALA A 94 -0.84 -9.64 -31.66
N LEU A 95 -0.44 -8.66 -32.47
CA LEU A 95 -0.28 -7.26 -32.05
C LEU A 95 -1.63 -6.65 -31.61
N ILE A 96 -2.70 -6.88 -32.37
CA ILE A 96 -4.05 -6.43 -32.01
C ILE A 96 -4.49 -7.05 -30.67
N MET A 97 -4.34 -8.38 -30.53
CA MET A 97 -4.66 -9.08 -29.28
C MET A 97 -3.86 -8.55 -28.09
N CYS A 98 -2.56 -8.25 -28.29
CA CYS A 98 -1.70 -7.68 -27.24
C CYS A 98 -2.21 -6.32 -26.77
N LEU A 99 -2.66 -5.44 -27.68
CA LEU A 99 -3.28 -4.16 -27.33
C LEU A 99 -4.58 -4.36 -26.53
N VAL A 100 -5.41 -5.32 -26.93
CA VAL A 100 -6.66 -5.65 -26.21
C VAL A 100 -6.35 -6.17 -24.80
N VAL A 101 -5.43 -7.11 -24.65
CA VAL A 101 -4.98 -7.59 -23.32
C VAL A 101 -4.45 -6.43 -22.49
N ASN A 102 -3.62 -5.57 -23.06
CA ASN A 102 -3.04 -4.43 -22.37
C ASN A 102 -4.12 -3.45 -21.86
N ARG A 103 -5.13 -3.13 -22.68
CA ARG A 103 -6.24 -2.26 -22.27
C ARG A 103 -7.16 -2.92 -21.24
N GLN A 104 -7.44 -4.20 -21.41
CA GLN A 104 -8.21 -4.99 -20.45
C GLN A 104 -7.54 -5.00 -19.07
N ARG A 105 -6.22 -5.20 -19.03
CA ARG A 105 -5.43 -5.13 -17.80
C ARG A 105 -5.45 -3.73 -17.19
N GLY A 106 -5.37 -2.70 -18.02
CA GLY A 106 -5.60 -1.31 -17.62
C GLY A 106 -6.94 -1.14 -16.89
N PHE A 107 -8.04 -1.65 -17.45
CA PHE A 107 -9.36 -1.59 -16.81
C PHE A 107 -9.46 -2.34 -15.50
N LEU A 108 -8.88 -3.53 -15.39
CA LEU A 108 -8.82 -4.29 -14.14
C LEU A 108 -8.09 -3.50 -13.05
N HIS A 109 -6.99 -2.83 -13.41
CA HIS A 109 -6.27 -1.95 -12.49
C HIS A 109 -7.08 -0.71 -12.15
N THR A 110 -7.64 0.01 -13.13
CA THR A 110 -8.52 1.15 -12.89
C THR A 110 -9.65 0.77 -11.94
N PHE A 111 -10.26 -0.39 -12.11
CA PHE A 111 -11.31 -0.91 -11.23
C PHE A 111 -10.79 -1.13 -9.79
N HIS A 112 -9.64 -1.79 -9.64
CA HIS A 112 -8.99 -2.01 -8.35
C HIS A 112 -8.70 -0.68 -7.61
N TYR A 113 -7.98 0.26 -8.24
CA TYR A 113 -7.68 1.56 -7.62
C TYR A 113 -8.92 2.38 -7.29
N THR A 114 -9.93 2.33 -8.16
CA THR A 114 -11.21 3.03 -7.93
C THR A 114 -11.97 2.42 -6.76
N THR A 115 -11.86 1.11 -6.57
CA THR A 115 -12.44 0.40 -5.43
C THR A 115 -11.78 0.81 -4.11
N HIS A 116 -10.45 1.00 -4.11
CA HIS A 116 -9.70 1.54 -2.97
C HIS A 116 -9.86 3.06 -2.75
N GLY A 117 -10.68 3.74 -3.56
CA GLY A 117 -10.87 5.20 -3.46
C GLY A 117 -9.64 6.01 -3.89
N ALA A 118 -8.75 5.41 -4.67
CA ALA A 118 -7.49 6.02 -5.12
C ALA A 118 -7.57 6.65 -6.52
N SER A 119 -8.74 6.61 -7.17
CA SER A 119 -8.92 7.15 -8.54
C SER A 119 -9.70 8.47 -8.60
N LEU A 120 -10.75 8.62 -7.80
CA LEU A 120 -11.65 9.78 -7.80
C LEU A 120 -11.94 10.25 -6.38
N GLU A 121 -12.13 11.55 -6.21
CA GLU A 121 -12.59 12.14 -4.94
C GLU A 121 -14.06 11.82 -4.65
N ASN A 122 -14.92 11.87 -5.67
CA ASN A 122 -16.34 11.54 -5.52
C ASN A 122 -16.54 10.01 -5.42
N LYS A 123 -16.79 9.53 -4.20
CA LYS A 123 -17.01 8.10 -3.90
C LYS A 123 -18.25 7.51 -4.58
N ALA A 124 -19.32 8.28 -4.75
CA ALA A 124 -20.53 7.81 -5.42
C ALA A 124 -20.29 7.58 -6.91
N LEU A 125 -19.59 8.51 -7.56
CA LEU A 125 -19.17 8.38 -8.95
C LEU A 125 -18.19 7.20 -9.13
N ALA A 126 -17.23 7.04 -8.22
CA ALA A 126 -16.32 5.89 -8.21
C ALA A 126 -17.07 4.55 -8.13
N ARG A 127 -18.08 4.46 -7.26
CA ARG A 127 -18.97 3.28 -7.15
C ARG A 127 -19.72 3.02 -8.45
N PHE A 128 -20.35 4.04 -9.00
CA PHE A 128 -21.10 3.95 -10.24
C PHE A 128 -20.21 3.46 -11.39
N THR A 129 -19.03 4.08 -11.59
CA THR A 129 -18.09 3.72 -12.66
C THR A 129 -17.60 2.29 -12.53
N CYS A 130 -17.22 1.84 -11.33
CA CYS A 130 -16.82 0.44 -11.12
C CYS A 130 -17.95 -0.52 -11.49
N LYS A 131 -19.14 -0.29 -10.92
CA LYS A 131 -20.27 -1.21 -11.02
C LYS A 131 -20.80 -1.33 -12.45
N TRP A 132 -21.01 -0.20 -13.12
CA TRP A 132 -21.77 -0.17 -14.37
C TRP A 132 -20.89 -0.02 -15.61
N ILE A 133 -19.81 0.75 -15.52
CA ILE A 133 -19.01 1.11 -16.71
C ILE A 133 -17.82 0.16 -16.88
N LEU A 134 -17.19 -0.27 -15.79
CA LEU A 134 -16.06 -1.19 -15.84
C LEU A 134 -16.51 -2.65 -15.69
N SER A 135 -17.32 -2.98 -14.68
CA SER A 135 -17.57 -4.39 -14.36
C SER A 135 -18.41 -5.13 -15.42
N ILE A 136 -19.41 -4.48 -16.00
CA ILE A 136 -20.35 -5.11 -16.94
C ILE A 136 -19.72 -5.43 -18.30
N PRO A 137 -19.12 -4.46 -19.02
CA PRO A 137 -18.69 -4.71 -20.40
C PRO A 137 -17.59 -5.75 -20.52
N ILE A 138 -16.75 -5.89 -19.50
CA ILE A 138 -15.62 -6.84 -19.51
C ILE A 138 -15.85 -8.08 -18.64
N LEU A 139 -17.09 -8.31 -18.21
CA LEU A 139 -17.50 -9.40 -17.30
C LEU A 139 -16.54 -9.57 -16.11
N HIS A 140 -16.16 -8.45 -15.51
CA HIS A 140 -15.40 -8.49 -14.28
C HIS A 140 -16.32 -8.84 -13.10
N THR A 141 -15.71 -9.28 -12.00
CA THR A 141 -16.41 -9.58 -10.76
C THR A 141 -17.21 -8.35 -10.31
N PRO A 142 -18.46 -8.51 -9.86
CA PRO A 142 -19.24 -7.43 -9.26
C PRO A 142 -18.45 -6.71 -8.17
N ARG A 143 -18.55 -5.37 -8.11
CA ARG A 143 -17.75 -4.55 -7.19
C ARG A 143 -17.92 -4.96 -5.73
N ASP A 144 -19.13 -5.21 -5.30
CA ASP A 144 -19.42 -5.49 -3.89
C ASP A 144 -18.81 -6.84 -3.47
N GLU A 145 -18.89 -7.85 -4.35
CA GLU A 145 -18.23 -9.15 -4.16
C GLU A 145 -16.70 -9.02 -4.23
N TYR A 146 -16.18 -8.23 -5.17
CA TYR A 146 -14.74 -7.96 -5.27
C TYR A 146 -14.21 -7.28 -4.00
N VAL A 147 -14.91 -6.29 -3.45
CA VAL A 147 -14.53 -5.64 -2.18
C VAL A 147 -14.46 -6.67 -1.05
N LYS A 148 -15.47 -7.55 -0.95
CA LYS A 148 -15.52 -8.58 0.07
C LYS A 148 -14.30 -9.50 -0.01
N LEU A 149 -14.07 -10.14 -1.17
CA LEU A 149 -12.97 -11.09 -1.36
C LEU A 149 -11.60 -10.41 -1.24
N HIS A 150 -11.42 -9.29 -1.95
CA HIS A 150 -10.10 -8.70 -2.10
C HIS A 150 -9.69 -7.79 -0.93
N VAL A 151 -10.61 -6.95 -0.43
CA VAL A 151 -10.28 -5.97 0.62
C VAL A 151 -10.45 -6.59 2.00
N ASN A 152 -11.52 -7.36 2.22
CA ASN A 152 -11.87 -7.84 3.56
C ASN A 152 -11.26 -9.21 3.87
N GLU A 153 -11.17 -10.10 2.88
CA GLU A 153 -10.69 -11.47 3.09
C GLU A 153 -9.20 -11.64 2.73
N HIS A 154 -8.75 -11.08 1.61
CA HIS A 154 -7.35 -11.13 1.22
C HIS A 154 -6.49 -10.05 1.90
N HIS A 155 -6.77 -8.75 1.68
CA HIS A 155 -5.98 -7.63 2.22
C HIS A 155 -6.30 -7.21 3.67
N SER A 156 -6.84 -8.13 4.48
CA SER A 156 -7.04 -7.87 5.90
C SER A 156 -5.79 -8.22 6.70
N VAL A 157 -5.39 -7.32 7.60
CA VAL A 157 -4.24 -7.50 8.51
C VAL A 157 -4.35 -8.78 9.35
N ARG A 158 -5.56 -9.34 9.50
CA ARG A 158 -5.79 -10.58 10.27
C ARG A 158 -5.67 -11.85 9.44
N THR A 159 -5.97 -11.79 8.15
CA THR A 159 -6.10 -12.98 7.29
C THR A 159 -5.00 -13.09 6.25
N PHE A 160 -4.40 -11.98 5.83
CA PHE A 160 -3.42 -11.92 4.75
C PHE A 160 -2.24 -12.89 4.95
N ASN A 161 -1.97 -13.71 3.94
CA ASN A 161 -0.94 -14.76 3.92
C ASN A 161 -1.06 -15.80 5.06
N THR A 162 -2.27 -15.99 5.59
CA THR A 162 -2.59 -17.06 6.55
C THR A 162 -3.41 -18.16 5.87
N GLU A 163 -3.74 -19.23 6.60
CA GLU A 163 -4.58 -20.32 6.07
C GLU A 163 -6.01 -19.89 5.73
N HIS A 164 -6.45 -18.73 6.24
CA HIS A 164 -7.74 -18.13 5.94
C HIS A 164 -7.69 -17.13 4.77
N ASP A 165 -6.50 -16.89 4.19
CA ASP A 165 -6.36 -16.08 2.98
C ASP A 165 -6.82 -16.89 1.76
N VAL A 166 -7.92 -16.45 1.15
CA VAL A 166 -8.51 -17.09 -0.04
C VAL A 166 -7.52 -17.21 -1.20
N ASP A 167 -6.62 -16.22 -1.35
CA ASP A 167 -5.63 -16.20 -2.44
C ASP A 167 -4.45 -17.11 -2.12
N LEU A 168 -4.03 -17.22 -0.85
CA LEU A 168 -3.01 -18.22 -0.46
C LEU A 168 -3.54 -19.64 -0.62
N VAL A 169 -4.80 -19.89 -0.25
CA VAL A 169 -5.45 -21.19 -0.45
C VAL A 169 -5.52 -21.51 -1.93
N PHE A 170 -5.89 -20.55 -2.77
CA PHE A 170 -5.87 -20.68 -4.22
C PHE A 170 -4.47 -21.04 -4.74
N MET A 171 -3.42 -20.36 -4.28
CA MET A 171 -2.03 -20.66 -4.62
C MET A 171 -1.63 -22.10 -4.24
N LYS A 172 -2.00 -22.58 -3.05
CA LYS A 172 -1.77 -23.97 -2.61
C LYS A 172 -2.49 -24.98 -3.50
N GLN A 173 -3.76 -24.73 -3.85
CA GLN A 173 -4.56 -25.58 -4.74
C GLN A 173 -4.00 -25.67 -6.17
N HIS A 174 -3.21 -24.67 -6.57
CA HIS A 174 -2.48 -24.68 -7.84
C HIS A 174 -1.05 -25.24 -7.71
N GLY A 175 -0.74 -25.83 -6.55
CA GLY A 175 0.47 -26.59 -6.31
C GLY A 175 1.69 -25.74 -5.97
N PHE A 176 1.53 -24.46 -5.59
CA PHE A 176 2.61 -23.64 -5.03
C PHE A 176 2.83 -23.92 -3.56
N TYR A 177 4.10 -23.93 -3.13
CA TYR A 177 4.50 -24.16 -1.74
C TYR A 177 5.87 -23.52 -1.44
N LYS A 178 6.13 -23.25 -0.15
CA LYS A 178 7.43 -22.71 0.33
C LYS A 178 8.54 -23.74 0.09
N GLY A 179 9.66 -23.29 -0.48
CA GLY A 179 10.83 -24.16 -0.76
C GLY A 179 10.75 -24.94 -2.07
N MET A 180 9.79 -24.61 -2.95
CA MET A 180 9.70 -25.18 -4.29
C MET A 180 10.97 -24.90 -5.11
N SER A 181 11.46 -25.91 -5.85
CA SER A 181 12.57 -25.73 -6.79
C SER A 181 12.21 -24.75 -7.91
N GLU A 182 13.19 -23.95 -8.35
CA GLU A 182 12.98 -22.94 -9.40
C GLU A 182 12.40 -23.51 -10.71
N SER A 183 12.85 -24.69 -11.15
CA SER A 183 12.30 -25.37 -12.33
C SER A 183 10.80 -25.66 -12.16
N ALA A 184 10.42 -26.31 -11.06
CA ALA A 184 9.02 -26.61 -10.72
C ALA A 184 8.14 -25.35 -10.60
N PHE A 185 8.71 -24.24 -10.13
CA PHE A 185 8.04 -22.94 -10.07
C PHE A 185 7.78 -22.39 -11.47
N TRP A 186 8.81 -22.29 -12.31
CA TRP A 186 8.66 -21.79 -13.68
C TRP A 186 7.73 -22.67 -14.53
N THR A 187 7.82 -24.00 -14.39
CA THR A 187 6.91 -24.92 -15.06
C THR A 187 5.46 -24.63 -14.68
N ARG A 188 5.14 -24.45 -13.39
CA ARG A 188 3.77 -24.10 -12.95
C ARG A 188 3.36 -22.71 -13.39
N LEU A 189 4.23 -21.72 -13.22
CA LEU A 189 3.95 -20.33 -13.59
C LEU A 189 3.61 -20.22 -15.08
N VAL A 190 4.37 -20.89 -15.95
CA VAL A 190 4.20 -20.84 -17.40
C VAL A 190 3.08 -21.75 -17.87
N LEU A 191 3.01 -23.00 -17.42
CA LEU A 191 2.10 -23.99 -17.98
C LEU A 191 0.70 -24.01 -17.35
N ALA A 192 0.56 -23.67 -16.07
CA ALA A 192 -0.72 -23.80 -15.37
C ALA A 192 -1.89 -23.04 -16.06
N PRO A 193 -1.70 -21.83 -16.60
CA PRO A 193 -2.82 -21.12 -17.23
C PRO A 193 -3.22 -21.70 -18.60
N PHE A 194 -2.34 -22.48 -19.26
CA PHE A 194 -2.66 -23.18 -20.53
C PHE A 194 -3.40 -24.50 -20.29
N HIS A 195 -3.49 -24.97 -19.05
CA HIS A 195 -4.15 -26.24 -18.76
C HIS A 195 -5.67 -26.12 -19.04
N PRO A 196 -6.25 -26.97 -19.92
CA PRO A 196 -7.65 -26.83 -20.35
C PRO A 196 -8.65 -26.80 -19.19
N ALA A 197 -8.45 -27.60 -18.15
CA ALA A 197 -9.33 -27.59 -16.98
C ALA A 197 -9.31 -26.21 -16.27
N ARG A 198 -8.17 -25.52 -16.23
CA ARG A 198 -8.03 -24.21 -15.58
C ARG A 198 -8.73 -23.11 -16.39
N ILE A 199 -8.64 -23.19 -17.72
CA ILE A 199 -9.40 -22.31 -18.61
C ILE A 199 -10.89 -22.48 -18.37
N LEU A 200 -11.39 -23.73 -18.30
CA LEU A 200 -12.80 -24.02 -18.04
C LEU A 200 -13.25 -23.57 -16.65
N GLU A 201 -12.47 -23.86 -15.61
CA GLU A 201 -12.71 -23.37 -14.24
C GLU A 201 -12.85 -21.84 -14.21
N HIS A 202 -11.96 -21.13 -14.92
CA HIS A 202 -12.00 -19.68 -14.99
C HIS A 202 -13.25 -19.16 -15.71
N LEU A 203 -13.57 -19.71 -16.88
CA LEU A 203 -14.76 -19.34 -17.64
C LEU A 203 -16.03 -19.59 -16.83
N LYS A 204 -16.11 -20.74 -16.16
CA LYS A 204 -17.21 -21.08 -15.25
C LYS A 204 -17.30 -20.08 -14.10
N PHE A 205 -16.19 -19.80 -13.42
CA PHE A 205 -16.16 -18.82 -12.34
C PHE A 205 -16.67 -17.46 -12.81
N ARG A 206 -16.19 -16.96 -13.96
CA ARG A 206 -16.64 -15.69 -14.55
C ARG A 206 -18.13 -15.68 -14.85
N PHE A 207 -18.64 -16.78 -15.38
CA PHE A 207 -20.06 -16.95 -15.67
C PHE A 207 -20.88 -16.92 -14.37
N ASP A 208 -20.49 -17.73 -13.38
CA ASP A 208 -21.20 -17.85 -12.11
C ASP A 208 -21.25 -16.51 -11.36
N VAL A 209 -20.11 -15.82 -11.22
CA VAL A 209 -20.08 -14.52 -10.51
C VAL A 209 -20.82 -13.42 -11.27
N SER A 210 -20.99 -13.54 -12.58
CA SER A 210 -21.65 -12.52 -13.40
C SER A 210 -23.15 -12.75 -13.54
N PHE A 211 -23.59 -14.01 -13.65
CA PHE A 211 -24.96 -14.38 -14.06
C PHE A 211 -25.69 -15.30 -13.08
N VAL A 212 -25.01 -15.83 -12.06
CA VAL A 212 -25.62 -16.70 -11.05
C VAL A 212 -25.63 -16.00 -9.70
N SER A 213 -24.45 -15.68 -9.15
CA SER A 213 -24.29 -15.18 -7.78
C SER A 213 -24.53 -13.66 -7.65
N ALA A 214 -24.44 -12.90 -8.73
CA ALA A 214 -24.65 -11.45 -8.68
C ALA A 214 -26.09 -11.07 -8.31
N PRO A 215 -26.30 -9.88 -7.69
CA PRO A 215 -27.63 -9.34 -7.46
C PRO A 215 -28.48 -9.28 -8.73
N ARG A 216 -29.80 -9.47 -8.60
CA ARG A 216 -30.72 -9.58 -9.74
C ARG A 216 -30.60 -8.41 -10.73
N HIS A 217 -30.53 -7.18 -10.25
CA HIS A 217 -30.40 -6.01 -11.12
C HIS A 217 -29.10 -6.00 -11.93
N GLU A 218 -27.98 -6.43 -11.34
CA GLU A 218 -26.71 -6.54 -12.08
C GLU A 218 -26.72 -7.68 -13.09
N ARG A 219 -27.32 -8.83 -12.74
CA ARG A 219 -27.49 -9.95 -13.68
C ARG A 219 -28.30 -9.55 -14.91
N VAL A 220 -29.43 -8.88 -14.69
CA VAL A 220 -30.29 -8.38 -15.77
C VAL A 220 -29.55 -7.38 -16.63
N SER A 221 -28.88 -6.39 -16.05
CA SER A 221 -28.14 -5.40 -16.82
C SER A 221 -26.98 -6.00 -17.62
N ARG A 222 -26.25 -6.99 -17.07
CA ARG A 222 -25.23 -7.73 -17.81
C ARG A 222 -25.81 -8.50 -18.98
N ALA A 223 -26.92 -9.22 -18.74
CA ALA A 223 -27.59 -9.99 -19.78
C ALA A 223 -28.09 -9.08 -20.91
N LEU A 224 -28.71 -7.94 -20.58
CA LEU A 224 -29.18 -6.97 -21.56
C LEU A 224 -28.02 -6.35 -22.35
N TYR A 225 -26.95 -5.92 -21.68
CA TYR A 225 -25.77 -5.35 -22.34
C TYR A 225 -25.15 -6.35 -23.32
N TRP A 226 -24.90 -7.58 -22.88
CA TRP A 226 -24.26 -8.60 -23.71
C TRP A 226 -25.18 -9.12 -24.81
N ALA A 227 -26.49 -9.23 -24.57
CA ALA A 227 -27.44 -9.56 -25.62
C ALA A 227 -27.47 -8.48 -26.72
N ALA A 228 -27.46 -7.20 -26.33
CA ALA A 228 -27.39 -6.09 -27.28
C ALA A 228 -26.06 -6.09 -28.06
N LEU A 229 -24.92 -6.26 -27.36
CA LEU A 229 -23.60 -6.32 -27.99
C LEU A 229 -23.49 -7.49 -28.97
N LEU A 230 -23.89 -8.69 -28.57
CA LEU A 230 -23.87 -9.87 -29.43
C LEU A 230 -24.83 -9.72 -30.62
N GLY A 231 -26.01 -9.13 -30.41
CA GLY A 231 -26.95 -8.81 -31.48
C GLY A 231 -26.37 -7.84 -32.50
N LEU A 232 -25.68 -6.79 -32.05
CA LEU A 232 -24.97 -5.83 -32.91
C LEU A 232 -23.84 -6.50 -33.71
N VAL A 233 -23.03 -7.32 -33.06
CA VAL A 233 -21.92 -8.05 -33.72
C VAL A 233 -22.44 -9.07 -34.73
N TYR A 234 -23.54 -9.76 -34.41
CA TYR A 234 -24.20 -10.68 -35.33
C TYR A 234 -24.72 -9.93 -36.55
N ALA A 235 -25.45 -8.83 -36.34
CA ALA A 235 -26.01 -8.01 -37.42
C ALA A 235 -24.94 -7.37 -38.30
N SER A 236 -23.75 -7.07 -37.77
CA SER A 236 -22.63 -6.55 -38.57
C SER A 236 -21.85 -7.61 -39.34
N GLY A 237 -22.08 -8.90 -39.07
CA GLY A 237 -21.32 -10.01 -39.67
C GLY A 237 -19.90 -10.16 -39.11
N TYR A 238 -19.58 -9.55 -37.96
CA TYR A 238 -18.21 -9.50 -37.41
C TYR A 238 -17.97 -10.57 -36.33
N LEU A 239 -18.75 -11.65 -36.33
CA LEU A 239 -18.68 -12.69 -35.30
C LEU A 239 -17.29 -13.29 -35.15
N GLU A 240 -16.62 -13.64 -36.25
CA GLU A 240 -15.28 -14.24 -36.24
C GLU A 240 -14.24 -13.27 -35.67
N ALA A 241 -14.26 -12.02 -36.14
CA ALA A 241 -13.36 -10.99 -35.63
C ALA A 241 -13.62 -10.67 -34.15
N PHE A 242 -14.88 -10.64 -33.72
CA PHE A 242 -15.23 -10.43 -32.31
C PHE A 242 -14.78 -11.60 -31.43
N ALA A 243 -14.97 -12.83 -31.88
CA ALA A 243 -14.51 -14.01 -31.16
C ALA A 243 -12.98 -14.00 -31.01
N LEU A 244 -12.25 -13.71 -32.09
CA LEU A 244 -10.79 -13.79 -32.12
C LEU A 244 -10.10 -12.58 -31.49
N PHE A 245 -10.58 -11.36 -31.72
CA PHE A 245 -9.90 -10.13 -31.30
C PHE A 245 -10.53 -9.46 -30.08
N TYR A 246 -11.66 -9.96 -29.56
CA TYR A 246 -12.26 -9.46 -28.32
C TYR A 246 -12.46 -10.57 -27.27
N LEU A 247 -13.23 -11.61 -27.57
CA LEU A 247 -13.53 -12.67 -26.59
C LEU A 247 -12.27 -13.45 -26.19
N PHE A 248 -11.51 -13.94 -27.17
CA PHE A 248 -10.29 -14.70 -26.92
C PHE A 248 -9.26 -13.92 -26.07
N PRO A 249 -8.86 -12.67 -26.41
CA PRO A 249 -7.92 -11.94 -25.57
C PRO A 249 -8.46 -11.58 -24.18
N ILE A 250 -9.75 -11.28 -24.02
CA ILE A 250 -10.34 -10.91 -22.72
C ILE A 250 -10.48 -12.14 -21.81
N PHE A 251 -11.00 -13.24 -22.32
CA PHE A 251 -11.32 -14.42 -21.50
C PHE A 251 -10.18 -15.42 -21.39
N ILE A 252 -9.27 -15.45 -22.36
CA ILE A 252 -8.14 -16.40 -22.38
C ILE A 252 -6.84 -15.66 -22.09
N LEU A 253 -6.40 -14.76 -22.96
CA LEU A 253 -5.05 -14.17 -22.87
C LEU A 253 -4.84 -13.27 -21.64
N THR A 254 -5.86 -12.51 -21.24
CA THR A 254 -5.79 -11.65 -20.04
C THR A 254 -5.58 -12.46 -18.75
N GLN A 255 -6.02 -13.72 -18.73
CA GLN A 255 -5.87 -14.57 -17.55
C GLN A 255 -4.41 -14.96 -17.31
N TYR A 256 -3.60 -15.12 -18.36
CA TYR A 256 -2.16 -15.30 -18.24
C TYR A 256 -1.50 -14.10 -17.56
N SER A 257 -1.84 -12.89 -18.01
CA SER A 257 -1.30 -11.67 -17.41
C SER A 257 -1.76 -11.52 -15.95
N SER A 258 -3.01 -11.87 -15.65
CA SER A 258 -3.56 -11.81 -14.29
C SER A 258 -2.94 -12.87 -13.38
N TRP A 259 -2.66 -14.06 -13.91
CA TRP A 259 -1.97 -15.15 -13.23
C TRP A 259 -0.55 -14.78 -12.83
N ILE A 260 0.25 -14.29 -13.79
CA ILE A 260 1.61 -13.82 -13.51
C ILE A 260 1.56 -12.69 -12.48
N GLN A 261 0.59 -11.77 -12.60
CA GLN A 261 0.36 -10.75 -11.57
C GLN A 261 0.16 -11.42 -10.20
N HIS A 262 -0.78 -12.33 -10.09
CA HIS A 262 -1.23 -12.87 -8.80
C HIS A 262 -0.09 -13.59 -8.09
N VAL A 263 0.64 -14.45 -8.81
CA VAL A 263 1.80 -15.17 -8.28
C VAL A 263 2.91 -14.21 -7.83
N SER A 264 3.06 -13.04 -8.47
CA SER A 264 4.10 -12.04 -8.16
C SER A 264 3.63 -10.88 -7.28
N GLU A 265 2.40 -10.89 -6.78
CA GLU A 265 1.84 -9.74 -6.05
C GLU A 265 2.39 -9.63 -4.63
N HIS A 266 2.61 -10.78 -4.00
CA HIS A 266 2.99 -10.87 -2.59
C HIS A 266 4.15 -11.82 -2.38
N LEU A 267 4.82 -11.64 -1.24
CA LEU A 267 5.73 -12.65 -0.74
C LEU A 267 4.91 -13.79 -0.11
N TRP A 268 4.38 -14.66 -0.97
CA TRP A 268 3.56 -15.80 -0.54
C TRP A 268 4.30 -16.75 0.40
N PHE A 269 3.57 -17.38 1.33
CA PHE A 269 4.06 -18.39 2.27
C PHE A 269 5.09 -17.92 3.30
N ALA A 270 5.40 -16.62 3.36
CA ALA A 270 6.28 -16.06 4.38
C ALA A 270 5.58 -16.04 5.75
N ARG A 271 6.33 -16.33 6.80
CA ARG A 271 5.87 -16.38 8.19
C ARG A 271 6.49 -15.24 8.98
N ASN A 272 5.82 -14.82 10.07
CA ASN A 272 6.34 -13.80 10.98
C ASN A 272 7.38 -14.40 11.95
N GLU A 273 8.49 -14.89 11.41
CA GLU A 273 9.51 -15.63 12.18
C GLU A 273 10.26 -14.72 13.18
N HIS A 274 10.28 -13.41 12.95
CA HIS A 274 10.97 -12.41 13.78
C HIS A 274 10.07 -11.70 14.81
N GLY A 275 8.81 -12.13 14.96
CA GLY A 275 7.89 -11.56 15.94
C GLY A 275 7.54 -10.09 15.69
N LEU A 276 7.60 -9.62 14.44
CA LEU A 276 7.26 -8.24 14.10
C LEU A 276 5.81 -7.91 14.50
N PRO A 277 5.51 -6.66 14.87
CA PRO A 277 4.14 -6.19 15.00
C PRO A 277 3.32 -6.51 13.74
N ARG A 278 2.07 -6.96 13.94
CA ARG A 278 1.22 -7.52 12.86
C ARG A 278 1.11 -6.63 11.62
N PHE A 279 0.99 -5.32 11.83
CA PHE A 279 0.91 -4.34 10.75
C PHE A 279 2.23 -4.19 9.96
N LEU A 280 3.38 -4.26 10.64
CA LEU A 280 4.69 -4.22 9.99
C LEU A 280 4.94 -5.48 9.17
N HIS A 281 4.59 -6.65 9.71
CA HIS A 281 4.64 -7.90 8.97
C HIS A 281 3.71 -7.89 7.74
N TYR A 282 2.46 -7.47 7.91
CA TYR A 282 1.53 -7.27 6.79
C TYR A 282 2.13 -6.37 5.69
N GLY A 283 2.75 -5.25 6.09
CA GLY A 283 3.41 -4.32 5.18
C GLY A 283 4.71 -4.83 4.55
N SER A 284 5.35 -5.86 5.12
CA SER A 284 6.55 -6.48 4.53
C SER A 284 6.20 -7.55 3.48
N LEU A 285 5.02 -8.14 3.59
CA LEU A 285 4.54 -9.19 2.69
C LEU A 285 3.96 -8.64 1.37
N SER A 286 3.57 -7.37 1.38
CA SER A 286 3.01 -6.69 0.22
C SER A 286 4.08 -5.82 -0.46
N TRP A 287 4.44 -6.18 -1.69
CA TRP A 287 5.17 -5.28 -2.57
C TRP A 287 4.14 -4.29 -3.10
N GLY A 288 4.08 -3.08 -2.54
CA GLY A 288 3.18 -2.06 -3.04
C GLY A 288 3.34 -1.93 -4.56
N ARG A 289 2.25 -2.10 -5.31
CA ARG A 289 2.19 -1.75 -6.72
C ARG A 289 1.80 -0.28 -6.78
N PHE A 290 2.76 0.54 -7.15
CA PHE A 290 2.59 1.98 -7.20
C PHE A 290 2.40 2.37 -8.67
N LEU A 291 1.16 2.31 -9.19
CA LEU A 291 0.86 2.89 -10.51
C LEU A 291 1.14 4.39 -10.47
N GLY A 292 2.28 4.81 -11.01
CA GLY A 292 2.64 6.23 -11.11
C GLY A 292 2.85 6.93 -9.76
N ARG A 293 3.11 6.18 -8.67
CA ARG A 293 3.50 6.77 -7.38
C ARG A 293 4.97 6.45 -7.06
N PRO A 294 5.72 7.39 -6.47
CA PRO A 294 6.99 7.06 -5.85
C PRO A 294 6.78 5.96 -4.80
N TYR A 295 7.76 5.07 -4.64
CA TYR A 295 7.88 4.34 -3.38
C TYR A 295 7.93 5.38 -2.24
N PRO A 296 7.19 5.21 -1.13
CA PRO A 296 7.27 6.16 -0.02
C PRO A 296 8.74 6.33 0.37
N ALA A 297 9.24 7.56 0.31
CA ALA A 297 10.61 7.89 0.74
C ALA A 297 10.80 7.61 2.25
N ASP A 298 9.69 7.42 2.94
CA ASP A 298 9.53 7.23 4.37
C ASP A 298 10.03 5.85 4.84
N LYS A 299 10.48 4.99 3.92
CA LYS A 299 11.27 3.79 4.24
C LYS A 299 12.69 3.95 3.70
N GLN A 300 13.45 4.91 4.22
CA GLN A 300 14.92 4.96 4.24
C GLN A 300 15.39 6.28 4.87
N GLY A 301 15.57 6.29 6.20
CA GLY A 301 16.23 7.39 6.89
C GLY A 301 17.70 7.50 6.45
N LEU A 302 18.29 8.71 6.56
CA LEU A 302 19.70 8.98 6.23
C LEU A 302 20.66 7.93 6.80
N ALA A 303 20.36 7.43 8.00
CA ALA A 303 21.11 6.37 8.68
C ALA A 303 21.16 5.04 7.91
N PHE A 304 20.06 4.62 7.27
CA PHE A 304 20.04 3.42 6.43
C PHE A 304 20.94 3.59 5.19
N ALA A 305 20.88 4.76 4.55
CA ALA A 305 21.71 5.05 3.38
C ALA A 305 23.21 5.17 3.72
N LEU A 306 23.54 5.69 4.91
CA LEU A 306 24.91 5.88 5.37
C LEU A 306 25.47 4.68 6.14
N GLN A 307 24.68 3.63 6.37
CA GLN A 307 25.04 2.51 7.24
C GLN A 307 25.55 2.99 8.61
N ARG A 308 24.83 3.95 9.21
CA ARG A 308 25.15 4.51 10.52
C ARG A 308 24.06 4.15 11.54
N PRO A 309 24.42 3.94 12.81
CA PRO A 309 23.45 3.74 13.88
C PRO A 309 22.61 4.99 14.12
N VAL A 310 21.43 4.80 14.69
CA VAL A 310 20.48 5.84 15.12
C VAL A 310 20.37 5.83 16.64
N LEU A 311 20.22 7.01 17.25
CA LEU A 311 19.93 7.16 18.67
C LEU A 311 18.50 7.64 18.84
N ALA A 312 17.67 6.85 19.54
CA ALA A 312 16.33 7.25 19.90
C ALA A 312 16.35 8.08 21.19
N VAL A 313 15.77 9.26 21.15
CA VAL A 313 15.68 10.18 22.30
C VAL A 313 14.23 10.63 22.44
N SER A 314 13.70 10.63 23.67
CA SER A 314 12.33 11.08 23.96
C SER A 314 12.21 12.60 23.80
N ASP A 315 11.13 13.07 23.17
CA ASP A 315 10.78 14.50 23.12
C ASP A 315 10.54 15.10 24.51
N LEU A 316 10.08 14.31 25.48
CA LEU A 316 9.92 14.75 26.86
C LEU A 316 11.29 14.91 27.56
N ALA A 317 12.24 14.03 27.27
CA ALA A 317 13.63 14.19 27.72
C ALA A 317 14.27 15.45 27.13
N ILE A 318 14.02 15.72 25.84
CA ILE A 318 14.55 16.91 25.14
C ILE A 318 14.00 18.19 25.80
N LEU A 319 12.70 18.23 26.13
CA LEU A 319 12.10 19.34 26.87
C LEU A 319 12.72 19.52 28.26
N ALA A 320 12.95 18.43 28.97
CA ALA A 320 13.60 18.47 30.28
C ALA A 320 15.04 19.02 30.19
N GLN A 321 15.82 18.54 29.22
CA GLN A 321 17.18 19.01 28.99
C GLN A 321 17.21 20.51 28.60
N ARG A 322 16.24 20.94 27.80
CA ARG A 322 16.07 22.35 27.45
C ARG A 322 15.74 23.22 28.66
N ALA A 323 14.82 22.78 29.50
CA ALA A 323 14.46 23.49 30.72
C ALA A 323 15.64 23.61 31.69
N TYR A 324 16.48 22.58 31.78
CA TYR A 324 17.75 22.67 32.50
C TYR A 324 18.69 23.73 31.89
N ARG A 325 18.88 23.73 30.56
CA ARG A 325 19.77 24.70 29.88
C ARG A 325 19.30 26.15 30.03
N GLU A 326 18.00 26.41 29.89
CA GLU A 326 17.46 27.78 29.86
C GLU A 326 17.09 28.32 31.25
N GLN A 327 16.68 27.44 32.18
CA GLN A 327 16.15 27.84 33.49
C GLN A 327 16.96 27.28 34.67
N GLY A 328 17.96 26.43 34.44
CA GLY A 328 18.73 25.78 35.50
C GLY A 328 17.95 24.70 36.27
N ALA A 329 16.79 24.28 35.78
CA ALA A 329 15.90 23.36 36.49
C ALA A 329 16.46 21.92 36.54
N GLU A 330 16.81 21.44 37.74
CA GLU A 330 17.36 20.09 37.93
C GLU A 330 16.29 18.99 38.05
N ARG A 331 15.04 19.35 38.35
CA ARG A 331 13.87 18.47 38.36
C ARG A 331 12.82 19.06 37.45
N VAL A 332 12.44 18.32 36.41
CA VAL A 332 11.52 18.81 35.38
C VAL A 332 10.41 17.81 35.16
N ALA A 333 9.18 18.27 35.24
CA ALA A 333 8.01 17.54 34.76
C ALA A 333 7.67 18.04 33.35
N ALA A 334 8.05 17.25 32.35
CA ALA A 334 7.80 17.55 30.95
C ALA A 334 6.39 17.10 30.56
N ALA A 335 5.63 18.00 29.94
CA ALA A 335 4.28 17.73 29.47
C ALA A 335 4.06 18.26 28.05
N ILE A 336 3.57 17.42 27.14
CA ILE A 336 3.17 17.80 25.78
C ILE A 336 1.68 17.53 25.62
N ASP A 337 0.94 18.47 25.04
CA ASP A 337 -0.47 18.27 24.69
C ASP A 337 -0.61 17.07 23.71
N ALA A 338 -1.27 16.00 24.15
CA ALA A 338 -1.49 14.80 23.36
C ALA A 338 -2.78 14.86 22.51
N ARG A 339 -3.48 16.01 22.56
CA ARG A 339 -4.85 16.21 22.07
C ARG A 339 -5.84 15.32 22.81
N MET A 340 -7.13 15.43 22.47
CA MET A 340 -8.21 14.64 23.08
C MET A 340 -8.29 14.74 24.60
N ASP A 341 -7.88 15.88 25.16
CA ASP A 341 -7.97 16.14 26.60
C ASP A 341 -6.97 15.32 27.46
N GLU A 342 -5.84 14.93 26.87
CA GLU A 342 -4.75 14.19 27.50
C GLU A 342 -3.40 14.90 27.30
N VAL A 343 -2.42 14.57 28.14
CA VAL A 343 -1.03 15.02 28.02
C VAL A 343 -0.08 13.83 27.97
N TYR A 344 0.94 13.91 27.12
CA TYR A 344 2.14 13.09 27.28
C TYR A 344 2.92 13.63 28.46
N TRP A 345 3.29 12.74 29.38
CA TRP A 345 3.85 13.10 30.67
C TRP A 345 5.10 12.29 30.96
N GLY A 346 6.15 12.97 31.44
CA GLY A 346 7.37 12.34 31.93
C GLY A 346 8.10 13.24 32.92
N CYS A 347 8.59 12.67 34.01
CA CYS A 347 9.38 13.39 35.01
C CYS A 347 10.85 13.05 34.87
N TYR A 348 11.71 14.06 34.92
CA TYR A 348 13.12 13.95 34.64
C TYR A 348 13.94 14.64 35.74
N GLN A 349 15.07 14.04 36.10
CA GLN A 349 15.99 14.59 37.09
C GLN A 349 17.41 14.59 36.54
N LEU A 350 18.14 15.68 36.79
CA LEU A 350 19.52 15.84 36.36
C LEU A 350 20.43 14.81 37.03
N GLN A 351 21.21 14.12 36.22
CA GLN A 351 22.29 13.24 36.66
C GLN A 351 23.52 13.50 35.81
N GLN A 352 24.57 14.06 36.42
CA GLN A 352 25.85 14.35 35.73
C GLN A 352 25.69 15.14 34.42
N GLY A 353 24.76 16.10 34.39
CA GLY A 353 24.50 16.94 33.22
C GLY A 353 23.46 16.40 32.22
N GLU A 354 22.97 15.18 32.41
CA GLU A 354 21.93 14.55 31.58
C GLU A 354 20.60 14.47 32.35
N MET A 355 19.51 14.94 31.75
CA MET A 355 18.17 14.75 32.30
C MET A 355 17.72 13.30 32.12
N ARG A 356 17.63 12.55 33.23
CA ARG A 356 17.26 11.13 33.25
C ARG A 356 15.82 10.94 33.72
N LEU A 357 15.10 10.03 33.07
CA LEU A 357 13.71 9.70 33.40
C LEU A 357 13.62 9.16 34.84
N ALA A 358 12.75 9.77 35.64
CA ALA A 358 12.38 9.35 36.98
C ALA A 358 10.97 8.77 36.94
N GLY A 359 10.88 7.43 36.87
CA GLY A 359 9.63 6.69 36.69
C GLY A 359 9.44 6.23 35.25
N SER A 360 8.24 6.43 34.70
CA SER A 360 7.87 6.03 33.34
C SER A 360 7.17 7.17 32.61
N GLU A 361 7.30 7.20 31.28
CA GLU A 361 6.48 8.06 30.46
C GLU A 361 5.07 7.49 30.27
N ALA A 362 4.08 8.36 30.16
CA ALA A 362 2.69 7.95 29.97
C ALA A 362 1.90 8.98 29.14
N VAL A 363 0.75 8.56 28.61
CA VAL A 363 -0.31 9.47 28.16
C VAL A 363 -1.46 9.41 29.16
N LEU A 364 -1.81 10.55 29.75
CA LEU A 364 -2.77 10.62 30.86
C LEU A 364 -3.68 11.85 30.73
N PRO A 365 -4.91 11.80 31.24
CA PRO A 365 -5.68 13.00 31.53
C PRO A 365 -4.91 13.91 32.50
N PRO A 366 -5.00 15.25 32.37
CA PRO A 366 -4.31 16.20 33.25
C PRO A 366 -4.56 15.94 34.75
N GLU A 367 -5.75 15.47 35.12
CA GLU A 367 -6.13 15.19 36.51
C GLU A 367 -5.39 14.01 37.13
N ARG A 368 -4.68 13.22 36.33
CA ARG A 368 -4.01 11.98 36.76
C ARG A 368 -2.49 12.05 36.73
N VAL A 369 -1.91 13.18 36.33
CA VAL A 369 -0.46 13.36 36.35
C VAL A 369 0.04 13.41 37.79
N ALA A 370 1.24 12.87 38.01
CA ALA A 370 1.90 12.87 39.30
C ALA A 370 3.41 13.00 39.10
N VAL A 371 4.08 13.64 40.06
CA VAL A 371 5.54 13.69 40.11
C VAL A 371 6.09 12.64 41.08
N PRO A 372 7.30 12.10 40.85
CA PRO A 372 7.91 11.09 41.71
C PRO A 372 8.55 11.66 42.98
N TRP A 373 8.53 12.99 43.15
CA TRP A 373 9.13 13.71 44.28
C TRP A 373 8.05 14.18 45.26
N ASP A 374 8.48 14.61 46.46
CA ASP A 374 7.59 15.36 47.35
C ASP A 374 7.29 16.73 46.72
N ALA A 375 6.10 16.88 46.15
CA ALA A 375 5.71 18.07 45.40
C ALA A 375 5.70 19.36 46.23
N ALA A 376 5.59 19.26 47.56
CA ALA A 376 5.54 20.42 48.46
C ALA A 376 6.94 20.86 48.94
N ALA A 377 7.91 19.94 48.98
CA ALA A 377 9.25 20.20 49.49
C ALA A 377 10.33 20.26 48.40
N ALA A 378 10.10 19.63 47.24
CA ALA A 378 11.05 19.63 46.14
C ALA A 378 10.90 20.89 45.28
N ASP A 379 12.02 21.45 44.84
CA ASP A 379 12.05 22.44 43.76
C ASP A 379 12.01 21.70 42.41
N TRP A 380 10.97 21.96 41.61
CA TRP A 380 10.73 21.34 40.31
C TRP A 380 10.00 22.29 39.35
N PHE A 381 10.25 22.11 38.06
CA PHE A 381 9.79 22.98 36.98
C PHE A 381 8.85 22.26 36.01
N GLY A 382 7.84 22.96 35.50
CA GLY A 382 6.95 22.46 34.46
C GLY A 382 7.36 22.90 33.05
N ALA A 383 7.70 21.98 32.16
CA ALA A 383 8.13 22.31 30.80
C ALA A 383 7.20 21.73 29.71
N GLY A 384 6.73 22.57 28.79
CA GLY A 384 6.06 22.15 27.56
C GLY A 384 4.56 22.42 27.48
N THR A 385 4.00 22.25 26.29
CA THR A 385 2.62 22.66 25.95
C THR A 385 1.52 22.01 26.78
N GLY A 386 1.77 20.83 27.37
CA GLY A 386 0.82 20.17 28.26
C GLY A 386 0.52 20.96 29.53
N TRP A 387 1.42 21.88 29.93
CA TRP A 387 1.18 22.80 31.05
C TRP A 387 0.12 23.86 30.77
N GLY A 388 -0.39 23.96 29.54
CA GLY A 388 -1.64 24.70 29.27
C GLY A 388 -2.84 24.16 30.06
N TYR A 389 -2.77 22.91 30.54
CA TYR A 389 -3.80 22.27 31.37
C TYR A 389 -3.53 22.38 32.88
N VAL A 390 -2.60 23.24 33.33
CA VAL A 390 -2.16 23.30 34.73
C VAL A 390 -3.28 23.42 35.77
N GLU A 391 -4.35 24.17 35.47
CA GLU A 391 -5.49 24.36 36.39
C GLU A 391 -6.28 23.06 36.66
N ARG A 392 -6.07 22.02 35.85
CA ARG A 392 -6.69 20.69 36.02
C ARG A 392 -5.74 19.66 36.64
N MET A 393 -4.47 20.01 36.83
CA MET A 393 -3.48 19.09 37.36
C MET A 393 -3.52 19.06 38.89
N PRO A 394 -3.28 17.91 39.54
CA PRO A 394 -3.33 17.79 41.00
C PRO A 394 -2.26 18.60 41.73
N GLN A 395 -1.16 18.91 41.05
CA GLN A 395 0.02 19.56 41.61
C GLN A 395 0.58 20.56 40.59
N ARG A 396 1.09 21.69 41.08
CA ARG A 396 1.63 22.78 40.27
C ARG A 396 3.04 23.14 40.72
N PRO A 397 4.01 23.33 39.81
CA PRO A 397 5.35 23.77 40.16
C PRO A 397 5.37 25.25 40.55
N ALA A 398 6.45 25.68 41.20
CA ALA A 398 6.69 27.10 41.49
C ALA A 398 6.84 27.94 40.20
N ALA A 399 7.42 27.35 39.16
CA ALA A 399 7.57 27.95 37.84
C ALA A 399 7.30 26.94 36.71
N LEU A 400 6.80 27.45 35.58
CA LEU A 400 6.55 26.66 34.38
C LEU A 400 6.74 27.50 33.12
N ASP A 401 7.00 26.82 32.00
CA ASP A 401 6.95 27.39 30.66
C ASP A 401 6.11 26.47 29.75
N ALA A 402 4.86 26.87 29.53
CA ALA A 402 3.92 26.17 28.67
C ALA A 402 4.17 26.40 27.16
N SER A 403 5.12 27.26 26.79
CA SER A 403 5.49 27.53 25.40
C SER A 403 6.71 26.75 24.94
N LEU A 404 7.41 26.08 25.86
CA LEU A 404 8.64 25.35 25.56
C LEU A 404 8.36 24.18 24.59
N LEU A 405 9.23 24.04 23.59
CA LEU A 405 9.17 22.97 22.59
C LEU A 405 10.50 22.20 22.55
N PRO A 406 10.50 20.90 22.18
CA PRO A 406 11.73 20.17 21.95
C PRO A 406 12.64 20.91 20.96
N HIS A 407 13.93 21.00 21.26
CA HIS A 407 14.90 21.73 20.44
C HIS A 407 16.10 20.84 20.09
N ALA A 408 16.60 20.99 18.86
CA ALA A 408 17.62 20.09 18.31
C ALA A 408 18.97 20.17 19.05
N GLU A 409 19.30 21.30 19.66
CA GLU A 409 20.50 21.47 20.50
C GLU A 409 20.47 20.57 21.75
N ASP A 410 19.31 20.45 22.38
CA ASP A 410 19.10 19.64 23.57
C ASP A 410 19.01 18.15 23.21
N LEU A 411 18.40 17.84 22.06
CA LEU A 411 18.49 16.52 21.44
C LEU A 411 19.94 16.11 21.19
N LEU A 412 20.76 17.00 20.61
CA LEU A 412 22.16 16.72 20.34
C LEU A 412 22.96 16.47 21.63
N SER A 413 22.65 17.23 22.68
CA SER A 413 23.27 17.05 24.00
C SER A 413 22.94 15.67 24.58
N LEU A 414 21.66 15.27 24.59
CA LEU A 414 21.22 13.94 25.03
C LEU A 414 21.80 12.82 24.16
N ALA A 415 21.83 13.02 22.84
CA ALA A 415 22.44 12.07 21.92
C ALA A 415 23.95 11.91 22.17
N GLY A 416 24.66 12.95 22.60
CA GLY A 416 26.06 12.87 23.01
C GLY A 416 26.28 11.90 24.18
N PHE A 417 25.43 11.97 25.20
CA PHE A 417 25.46 11.04 26.33
C PHE A 417 25.13 9.60 25.90
N ALA A 418 24.08 9.41 25.10
CA ALA A 418 23.68 8.11 24.59
C ALA A 418 24.74 7.47 23.66
N TRP A 419 25.40 8.30 22.83
CA TRP A 419 26.52 7.89 21.98
C TRP A 419 27.70 7.39 22.81
N ALA A 420 28.09 8.13 23.84
CA ALA A 420 29.20 7.75 24.72
C ALA A 420 28.94 6.41 25.46
N ARG A 421 27.67 6.07 25.70
CA ARG A 421 27.24 4.78 26.27
C ARG A 421 27.06 3.65 25.25
N GLY A 422 27.20 3.93 23.95
CA GLY A 422 27.05 2.92 22.90
C GLY A 422 25.59 2.48 22.66
N GLU A 423 24.61 3.34 22.92
CA GLU A 423 23.16 3.02 22.83
C GLU A 423 22.60 3.09 21.39
N GLY A 424 23.47 3.16 20.38
CA GLY A 424 23.07 3.22 18.98
C GLY A 424 22.40 1.93 18.51
N VAL A 425 21.28 2.06 17.79
CA VAL A 425 20.56 0.94 17.17
C VAL A 425 20.63 1.01 15.65
N GLU A 426 20.39 -0.12 14.99
CA GLU A 426 20.28 -0.15 13.54
C GLU A 426 19.09 0.70 13.07
N ALA A 427 19.22 1.31 11.89
CA ALA A 427 18.20 2.24 11.38
C ALA A 427 16.80 1.62 11.25
N GLU A 428 16.72 0.30 11.03
CA GLU A 428 15.47 -0.46 10.95
C GLU A 428 14.82 -0.75 12.32
N GLN A 429 15.59 -0.60 13.41
CA GLN A 429 15.14 -0.79 14.79
C GLN A 429 14.70 0.53 15.45
N ALA A 430 14.99 1.67 14.80
CA ALA A 430 14.54 2.99 15.24
C ALA A 430 13.02 3.14 15.03
N LEU A 431 12.24 2.69 16.01
CA LEU A 431 10.78 2.76 16.01
C LEU A 431 10.29 3.92 16.89
N PRO A 432 9.18 4.59 16.52
CA PRO A 432 8.54 5.55 17.40
C PRO A 432 8.02 4.87 18.67
N VAL A 433 8.17 5.53 19.82
CA VAL A 433 7.62 5.07 21.09
C VAL A 433 6.10 5.30 21.08
N TYR A 434 5.32 4.23 21.20
CA TYR A 434 3.87 4.30 21.34
C TYR A 434 3.49 4.21 22.83
N LEU A 435 3.16 5.34 23.44
CA LEU A 435 2.75 5.42 24.86
C LEU A 435 1.27 5.06 25.10
N ARG A 436 0.56 4.59 24.07
CA ARG A 436 -0.89 4.31 24.11
C ARG A 436 -1.14 2.83 23.83
N ASP A 437 -1.68 2.11 24.81
CA ASP A 437 -2.02 0.68 24.66
C ASP A 437 -3.31 0.43 23.87
N ASN A 438 -4.18 1.44 23.73
CA ASN A 438 -5.47 1.32 23.04
C ASN A 438 -5.61 2.30 21.88
N VAL A 439 -6.04 1.80 20.72
CA VAL A 439 -6.42 2.60 19.56
C VAL A 439 -7.60 3.49 19.94
N ALA A 440 -7.46 4.80 19.72
CA ALA A 440 -8.46 5.81 20.09
C ALA A 440 -9.85 5.51 19.51
N THR A 441 -10.82 5.24 20.38
CA THR A 441 -12.25 5.45 20.08
C THR A 441 -12.56 6.93 20.28
N PRO A 442 -13.07 7.65 19.27
CA PRO A 442 -13.55 9.02 19.46
C PRO A 442 -14.64 9.02 20.54
N LYS A 443 -14.57 9.95 21.50
CA LYS A 443 -15.71 10.21 22.40
C LYS A 443 -16.92 10.55 21.53
N LYS A 444 -18.04 9.86 21.73
CA LYS A 444 -19.34 10.33 21.23
C LYS A 444 -19.58 11.68 21.89
N THR A 445 -19.70 12.72 21.09
CA THR A 445 -20.19 14.02 21.54
C THR A 445 -21.57 13.83 22.16
N PRO A 446 -21.89 14.48 23.30
CA PRO A 446 -23.20 14.38 23.94
C PRO A 446 -24.35 14.79 23.02
#